data_AF-A0A7V9BHH8-F1
#
_entry.id   AF-A0A7V9BHH8-F1
#
_cell.length_a   1.000
_cell.length_b   1.000
_cell.length_c   1.000
_cell.angle_alpha   90.00
_cell.angle_beta   90.00
_cell.angle_gamma   90.00
#
_symmetry.space_group_name_H-M   'P 1'
#
loop_
_entity.id
_entity.type
_entity.pdbx_description
1 polymer ?
#
loop_
_entity_poly.entity_id
_entity_poly.type
_entity_poly.pdbx_seq_one_letter_code
_entity_poly.pdbx_strand_id
1 'polypeptide(L)'
;DGSGAVVVNVSSDAAIHAYPRWGAYGASKAALHHLSRTWHDELTAEGISVLSLDPGDMDTPLHAAAVPEADRSSLKRPEIAARELADAIAVALSSRAAAYALDAAVK
;
A
#
# COMPACT_ATOMS: atom_id res chain seq x y z
N ASP A 1 -25.76 -3.10 -0.01
CA ASP A 1 -25.11 -4.43 0.04
C ASP A 1 -23.62 -4.38 -0.29
N GLY A 2 -23.08 -3.32 -0.89
CA GLY A 2 -21.62 -3.09 -1.00
C GLY A 2 -20.92 -3.91 -2.09
N SER A 3 -21.63 -4.86 -2.70
CA SER A 3 -21.14 -5.66 -3.82
C SER A 3 -20.55 -4.79 -4.94
N GLY A 4 -19.34 -5.14 -5.37
CA GLY A 4 -18.57 -4.40 -6.38
C GLY A 4 -17.73 -3.25 -5.82
N ALA A 5 -17.76 -2.98 -4.51
CA ALA A 5 -16.91 -1.96 -3.90
C ALA A 5 -15.44 -2.38 -3.82
N VAL A 6 -14.55 -1.38 -3.87
CA VAL A 6 -13.12 -1.54 -3.64
C VAL A 6 -12.71 -0.62 -2.49
N VAL A 7 -12.17 -1.22 -1.42
CA VAL A 7 -11.55 -0.52 -0.31
C VAL A 7 -10.05 -0.49 -0.54
N VAL A 8 -9.44 0.69 -0.46
CA VAL A 8 -8.01 0.88 -0.66
C VAL A 8 -7.41 1.47 0.60
N ASN A 9 -6.57 0.68 1.26
CA ASN A 9 -5.75 1.13 2.38
C ASN A 9 -4.35 1.49 1.88
N VAL A 10 -3.89 2.70 2.20
CA VAL A 10 -2.53 3.14 1.88
C VAL A 10 -1.59 2.64 2.97
N SER A 11 -0.78 1.66 2.63
CA SER A 11 0.20 1.02 3.51
C SER A 11 1.54 1.77 3.48
N SER A 12 2.62 1.06 3.77
CA SER A 12 4.02 1.45 3.68
C SER A 12 4.84 0.16 3.71
N ASP A 13 5.98 0.16 3.07
CA ASP A 13 7.05 -0.83 3.27
C ASP A 13 7.41 -1.02 4.77
N ALA A 14 7.29 0.02 5.59
CA ALA A 14 7.45 -0.01 7.06
C ALA A 14 6.46 -0.95 7.77
N ALA A 15 5.45 -1.47 7.08
CA ALA A 15 4.60 -2.56 7.58
C ALA A 15 5.38 -3.87 7.76
N ILE A 16 6.48 -4.06 7.01
CA ILE A 16 7.30 -5.29 7.00
C ILE A 16 8.79 -5.02 7.25
N HIS A 17 9.27 -3.80 6.98
CA HIS A 17 10.65 -3.37 7.25
C HIS A 17 10.75 -2.52 8.51
N ALA A 18 11.83 -2.70 9.27
CA ALA A 18 12.08 -1.94 10.50
C ALA A 18 12.94 -0.71 10.24
N TYR A 19 12.45 0.45 10.67
CA TYR A 19 13.16 1.73 10.61
C TYR A 19 13.49 2.23 12.02
N PRO A 20 14.77 2.51 12.35
CA PRO A 20 15.13 3.05 13.65
C PRO A 20 14.35 4.33 13.98
N ARG A 21 13.74 4.39 15.18
CA ARG A 21 12.89 5.50 15.70
C ARG A 21 11.47 5.56 15.13
N TRP A 22 11.07 4.63 14.27
CA TRP A 22 9.75 4.64 13.61
C TRP A 22 8.80 3.55 14.12
N GLY A 23 9.06 2.99 15.30
CA GLY A 23 8.35 1.81 15.82
C GLY A 23 6.82 1.95 15.85
N ALA A 24 6.28 3.11 16.27
CA ALA A 24 4.84 3.34 16.28
C ALA A 24 4.24 3.40 14.86
N TYR A 25 4.93 4.04 13.93
CA TYR A 25 4.50 4.11 12.53
C TYR A 25 4.53 2.72 11.89
N GLY A 26 5.65 2.01 11.99
CA GLY A 26 5.78 0.64 11.47
C GLY A 26 4.74 -0.31 12.06
N ALA A 27 4.54 -0.29 13.39
CA ALA A 27 3.51 -1.09 14.04
C ALA A 27 2.09 -0.76 13.53
N SER A 28 1.78 0.53 13.32
CA SER A 28 0.48 0.93 12.77
C SER A 28 0.26 0.44 11.33
N LYS A 29 1.31 0.48 10.50
CA LYS A 29 1.25 0.01 9.12
C LYS A 29 1.21 -1.51 9.03
N ALA A 30 1.92 -2.22 9.91
CA ALA A 30 1.83 -3.67 10.05
C ALA A 30 0.42 -4.10 10.46
N ALA A 31 -0.18 -3.41 11.45
CA ALA A 31 -1.56 -3.66 11.86
C ALA A 31 -2.56 -3.41 10.72
N LEU A 32 -2.42 -2.30 9.99
CA LEU A 32 -3.26 -1.99 8.83
C LEU A 32 -3.12 -3.03 7.71
N HIS A 33 -1.89 -3.48 7.44
CA HIS A 33 -1.63 -4.50 6.44
C HIS A 33 -2.29 -5.83 6.82
N HIS A 34 -2.13 -6.26 8.07
CA HIS A 34 -2.79 -7.46 8.58
C HIS A 34 -4.33 -7.36 8.51
N LEU A 35 -4.89 -6.24 8.97
CA LEU A 35 -6.34 -6.00 8.92
C LEU A 35 -6.88 -6.00 7.49
N SER A 36 -6.14 -5.42 6.54
CA SER A 36 -6.53 -5.41 5.12
C SER A 36 -6.63 -6.82 4.56
N ARG A 37 -5.69 -7.71 4.93
CA ARG A 37 -5.72 -9.12 4.53
C ARG A 37 -6.89 -9.87 5.16
N THR A 38 -7.13 -9.66 6.46
CA THR A 38 -8.30 -10.23 7.14
C THR A 38 -9.60 -9.82 6.47
N TRP A 39 -9.80 -8.53 6.21
CA TRP A 39 -11.03 -8.05 5.54
C TRP A 39 -11.15 -8.52 4.10
N HIS A 40 -10.04 -8.72 3.38
CA HIS A 40 -10.11 -9.33 2.06
C HIS A 40 -10.73 -10.73 2.13
N ASP A 41 -10.21 -11.59 3.01
CA ASP A 41 -10.68 -12.97 3.16
C ASP A 41 -12.13 -13.03 3.65
N GLU A 42 -12.53 -12.09 4.52
CA GLU A 42 -13.90 -12.00 5.04
C GLU A 42 -14.91 -11.50 3.99
N LEU A 43 -14.53 -10.51 3.17
CA LEU A 43 -15.50 -9.76 2.35
C LEU A 43 -15.49 -10.15 0.86
N THR A 44 -14.51 -10.95 0.41
CA THR A 44 -14.41 -11.37 -1.00
C THR A 44 -15.66 -12.13 -1.48
N ALA A 45 -16.25 -12.98 -0.61
CA ALA A 45 -17.47 -13.72 -0.91
C ALA A 45 -18.70 -12.81 -1.07
N GLU A 46 -18.66 -11.61 -0.49
CA GLU A 46 -19.70 -10.57 -0.62
C GLU A 46 -19.44 -9.67 -1.85
N GLY A 47 -18.39 -9.94 -2.61
CA GLY A 47 -18.02 -9.17 -3.80
C GLY A 47 -17.35 -7.82 -3.47
N ILE A 48 -16.76 -7.68 -2.28
CA ILE A 48 -16.00 -6.48 -1.88
C ILE A 48 -14.51 -6.81 -1.94
N SER A 49 -13.75 -5.99 -2.66
CA SER A 49 -12.29 -6.10 -2.70
C SER A 49 -11.65 -5.17 -1.68
N VAL A 50 -10.67 -5.67 -0.94
CA VAL A 50 -9.85 -4.86 -0.02
C VAL A 50 -8.40 -4.95 -0.47
N LEU A 51 -7.79 -3.80 -0.72
CA LEU A 51 -6.41 -3.67 -1.17
C LEU A 51 -5.57 -2.94 -0.13
N SER A 52 -4.32 -3.37 0.02
CA SER A 52 -3.29 -2.69 0.81
C SER A 52 -2.18 -2.28 -0.14
N LEU A 53 -2.08 -0.99 -0.45
CA LEU A 53 -1.13 -0.47 -1.44
C LEU A 53 -0.04 0.34 -0.76
N ASP A 54 1.21 -0.08 -0.98
CA ASP A 54 2.39 0.70 -0.62
C ASP A 54 2.79 1.60 -1.81
N PRO A 55 2.86 2.92 -1.63
CA PRO A 55 3.33 3.82 -2.69
C PRO A 55 4.85 3.79 -2.91
N GLY A 56 5.60 3.10 -2.03
CA GLY A 56 7.04 2.93 -2.12
C GLY A 56 7.83 4.19 -1.78
N ASP A 57 9.15 4.07 -1.87
CA ASP A 57 10.08 5.17 -1.58
C ASP A 57 9.98 6.29 -2.62
N MET A 58 9.79 7.50 -2.12
CA MET A 58 9.62 8.68 -2.94
C MET A 58 10.17 9.92 -2.23
N ASP A 59 10.54 10.91 -3.04
CA ASP A 59 11.15 12.15 -2.58
C ASP A 59 10.13 13.01 -1.79
N THR A 60 10.05 12.72 -0.48
CA THR A 60 9.11 13.35 0.45
C THR A 60 9.80 13.75 1.74
N PRO A 61 9.25 14.73 2.50
CA PRO A 61 9.74 15.01 3.84
C PRO A 61 9.67 13.80 4.78
N LEU A 62 8.67 12.92 4.60
CA LEU A 62 8.50 11.70 5.39
C LEU A 62 9.68 10.74 5.17
N HIS A 63 10.00 10.42 3.91
CA HIS A 63 11.14 9.56 3.58
C HIS A 63 12.47 10.17 4.07
N ALA A 64 12.66 11.48 3.92
CA ALA A 64 13.86 12.16 4.43
C ALA A 64 14.03 12.07 5.95
N ALA A 65 12.93 11.98 6.70
CA ALA A 65 12.98 11.73 8.14
C ALA A 65 13.23 10.25 8.48
N ALA A 66 12.84 9.33 7.59
CA ALA A 66 13.02 7.88 7.75
C ALA A 66 14.46 7.47 7.45
N VAL A 67 15.00 7.96 6.33
CA VAL A 67 16.34 7.66 5.83
C VAL A 67 17.06 8.97 5.47
N PRO A 68 17.57 9.72 6.47
CA PRO A 68 18.24 11.01 6.24
C PRO A 68 19.45 10.95 5.30
N GLU A 69 20.08 9.78 5.23
CA GLU A 69 21.29 9.53 4.47
C GLU A 69 21.02 9.12 3.01
N ALA A 70 19.76 8.98 2.62
CA ALA A 70 19.39 8.56 1.27
C ALA A 70 19.72 9.61 0.20
N ASP A 71 20.16 9.14 -0.97
CA ASP A 71 20.28 9.98 -2.15
C ASP A 71 18.88 10.32 -2.69
N ARG A 72 18.41 11.52 -2.38
CA ARG A 72 17.09 12.02 -2.82
C ARG A 72 16.92 12.02 -4.33
N SER A 73 18.00 12.16 -5.10
CA SER A 73 17.92 12.17 -6.57
C SER A 73 17.61 10.79 -7.16
N SER A 74 17.81 9.74 -6.38
CA SER A 74 17.48 8.36 -6.75
C SER A 74 16.01 7.99 -6.46
N LEU A 75 15.29 8.82 -5.70
CA LEU A 75 13.92 8.55 -5.29
C LEU A 75 12.91 8.95 -6.37
N LYS A 76 11.81 8.21 -6.46
CA LYS A 76 10.68 8.58 -7.33
C LYS A 76 10.09 9.92 -6.88
N ARG A 77 9.59 10.73 -7.82
CA ARG A 77 8.77 11.88 -7.41
C ARG A 77 7.39 11.43 -6.92
N PRO A 78 6.78 12.14 -5.95
CA PRO A 78 5.46 11.79 -5.43
C PRO A 78 4.36 11.67 -6.49
N GLU A 79 4.41 12.48 -7.56
CA GLU A 79 3.40 12.42 -8.63
C GLU A 79 3.47 11.12 -9.43
N ILE A 80 4.65 10.51 -9.52
CA ILE A 80 4.83 9.22 -10.19
C ILE A 80 4.25 8.10 -9.34
N ALA A 81 4.58 8.06 -8.04
CA ALA A 81 3.98 7.09 -7.11
C ALA A 81 2.45 7.22 -7.05
N ALA A 82 1.92 8.45 -7.06
CA ALA A 82 0.48 8.70 -7.11
C ALA A 82 -0.17 8.19 -8.41
N ARG A 83 0.51 8.32 -9.55
CA ARG A 83 0.04 7.76 -10.82
C ARG A 83 0.02 6.24 -10.78
N GLU A 84 1.09 5.61 -10.30
CA GLU A 84 1.18 4.15 -10.17
C GLU A 84 0.06 3.59 -9.28
N LEU A 85 -0.22 4.25 -8.16
CA LEU A 85 -1.36 3.89 -7.29
C LEU A 85 -2.70 4.06 -7.99
N ALA A 86 -2.91 5.16 -8.69
CA ALA A 86 -4.16 5.40 -9.43
C ALA A 86 -4.38 4.33 -10.51
N ASP A 87 -3.32 3.92 -11.20
CA ASP A 87 -3.37 2.86 -12.22
C ASP A 87 -3.69 1.50 -11.59
N ALA A 88 -3.08 1.16 -10.45
CA ALA A 88 -3.41 -0.05 -9.69
C ALA A 88 -4.88 -0.08 -9.24
N ILE A 89 -5.41 1.04 -8.77
CA ILE A 89 -6.82 1.19 -8.40
C ILE A 89 -7.73 1.02 -9.63
N ALA A 90 -7.39 1.65 -10.75
CA ALA A 90 -8.16 1.53 -11.99
C ALA A 90 -8.19 0.09 -12.52
N VAL A 91 -7.08 -0.64 -12.41
CA VAL A 91 -7.00 -2.07 -12.74
C VAL A 91 -7.94 -2.87 -11.83
N ALA A 92 -7.88 -2.67 -10.51
CA ALA A 92 -8.74 -3.39 -9.56
C ALA A 92 -10.24 -3.13 -9.80
N LEU A 93 -10.62 -1.89 -10.12
CA LEU A 93 -12.00 -1.55 -10.50
C LEU A 93 -12.44 -2.24 -11.80
N SER A 94 -11.52 -2.45 -12.74
CA SER A 94 -11.80 -3.05 -14.05
C SER A 94 -11.83 -4.58 -14.02
N SER A 95 -11.07 -5.19 -13.11
CA SER A 95 -10.88 -6.63 -13.01
C SER A 95 -11.57 -7.15 -11.75
N ARG A 96 -12.83 -7.58 -11.89
CA ARG A 96 -13.69 -8.16 -10.83
C ARG A 96 -13.11 -9.40 -10.10
N ALA A 97 -11.84 -9.74 -10.30
CA ALA A 97 -11.17 -10.94 -9.77
C ALA A 97 -9.68 -10.74 -9.38
N ALA A 98 -9.09 -9.54 -9.46
CA ALA A 98 -7.62 -9.40 -9.44
C ALA A 98 -6.97 -9.16 -8.06
N ALA A 99 -7.66 -9.42 -6.94
CA ALA A 99 -7.14 -9.07 -5.62
C ALA A 99 -5.92 -9.89 -5.13
N TYR A 100 -5.54 -10.97 -5.84
CA TYR A 100 -4.38 -11.80 -5.46
C TYR A 100 -3.05 -11.33 -6.09
N ALA A 101 -3.06 -10.39 -7.05
CA ALA A 101 -1.89 -10.15 -7.92
C ALA A 101 -0.86 -9.12 -7.41
N LEU A 102 -1.19 -8.33 -6.37
CA LEU A 102 -0.29 -7.24 -5.91
C LEU A 102 0.61 -7.63 -4.73
N ASP A 103 0.33 -8.72 -4.03
CA ASP A 103 1.15 -9.23 -2.92
C ASP A 103 2.52 -9.76 -3.38
N ALA A 104 2.70 -9.98 -4.69
CA ALA A 104 3.92 -10.52 -5.29
C ALA A 104 4.75 -9.49 -6.08
N ALA A 105 4.24 -8.27 -6.31
CA ALA A 105 4.82 -7.33 -7.28
C ALA A 105 5.71 -6.24 -6.68
N VAL A 106 5.77 -6.12 -5.35
CA VAL A 106 6.67 -5.19 -4.66
C VAL A 106 7.68 -6.01 -3.85
N LYS A 107 8.71 -6.48 -4.56
CA LYS A 107 10.01 -6.79 -3.99
C LYS A 107 10.96 -5.63 -4.26
#